data_AF-A0A357F0B8-F1
#
_entry.id   AF-A0A357F0B8-F1
#
_cell.length_a   1.000
_cell.length_b   1.000
_cell.length_c   1.000
_cell.angle_alpha   90.00
_cell.angle_beta   90.00
_cell.angle_gamma   90.00
#
_symmetry.space_group_name_H-M   'P 1'
#
loop_
_entity.id
_entity.type
_entity.pdbx_description
1 polymer ?
#
loop_
_entity_poly.entity_id
_entity_poly.type
_entity_poly.pdbx_seq_one_letter_code
_entity_poly.pdbx_strand_id
1 'polypeptide(L)' 'DGDGKADQAVYRDGTWYQNRSVGGFNVAFFGLPGDKPVPAGYIP' A
#
# COMPACT_ATOMS: atom_id res chain seq x y z
N ASP A 1 -7.73 0.97 4.78
CA ASP A 1 -9.03 0.94 4.03
C ASP A 1 -10.07 1.93 4.59
N GLY A 2 -9.65 3.01 5.27
CA GLY A 2 -10.57 3.97 5.89
C GLY A 2 -11.06 3.56 7.28
N ASP A 3 -10.60 2.45 7.84
CA ASP A 3 -11.00 1.96 9.18
C ASP A 3 -10.17 2.53 10.35
N GLY A 4 -9.20 3.41 10.07
CA GLY A 4 -8.32 4.00 11.08
C GLY A 4 -7.24 3.06 11.63
N LYS A 5 -7.03 1.88 11.02
CA LYS A 5 -5.92 0.98 11.32
C LYS A 5 -4.84 1.08 10.27
N ALA A 6 -3.60 0.78 10.68
CA ALA A 6 -2.48 0.67 9.78
C ALA A 6 -2.55 -0.67 9.04
N ASP A 7 -2.71 -0.62 7.72
CA ASP A 7 -2.62 -1.78 6.83
C ASP A 7 -1.14 -2.13 6.56
N GLN A 8 -0.79 -3.42 6.52
CA GLN A 8 0.56 -3.84 6.11
C GLN A 8 0.65 -3.90 4.58
N ALA A 9 1.66 -3.24 4.02
CA ALA A 9 1.92 -3.27 2.57
C ALA A 9 3.40 -3.55 2.25
N VAL A 10 3.64 -4.36 1.22
CA VAL A 10 4.97 -4.67 0.69
C VAL A 10 5.00 -4.36 -0.81
N TYR A 11 6.07 -3.70 -1.26
CA TYR A 11 6.36 -3.52 -2.68
C TYR A 11 7.49 -4.45 -3.11
N ARG A 12 7.28 -5.20 -4.19
CA ARG A 12 8.28 -6.06 -4.82
C ARG A 12 8.06 -6.08 -6.33
N ASP A 13 9.11 -5.77 -7.07
CA ASP A 13 9.17 -5.89 -8.54
C ASP A 13 7.95 -5.28 -9.27
N GLY A 14 7.55 -4.04 -8.92
CA GLY A 14 6.40 -3.38 -9.56
C GLY A 14 5.03 -3.77 -9.00
N THR A 15 4.99 -4.67 -8.02
CA THR A 15 3.74 -5.21 -7.46
C THR A 15 3.56 -4.78 -6.01
N TRP A 16 2.35 -4.30 -5.69
CA TRP A 16 1.92 -3.99 -4.34
C TRP A 16 1.13 -5.15 -3.75
N TYR A 17 1.55 -5.61 -2.58
CA TYR A 17 0.87 -6.61 -1.78
C TYR A 17 0.36 -5.93 -0.52
N GLN A 18 -0.95 -5.97 -0.29
CA GLN A 18 -1.59 -5.27 0.81
C GLN A 18 -2.41 -6.26 1.63
N ASN A 19 -2.11 -6.34 2.91
CA ASN A 19 -2.93 -7.04 3.89
C ASN A 19 -3.76 -6.00 4.63
N ARG A 20 -4.98 -5.78 4.13
CA ARG A 20 -5.89 -4.76 4.64
C ARG A 20 -6.66 -5.29 5.84
N SER A 21 -6.87 -4.47 6.86
CA SER A 21 -7.63 -4.83 8.07
C SER A 21 -9.10 -5.13 7.78
N VAL A 22 -9.64 -4.61 6.69
CA VAL A 22 -10.96 -4.87 6.11
C VAL A 22 -10.83 -5.06 4.59
N GLY A 23 -11.58 -6.02 4.04
CA GLY A 23 -11.55 -6.33 2.60
C GLY A 23 -10.43 -7.31 2.17
N GLY A 24 -9.61 -7.78 3.12
CA GLY A 24 -8.69 -8.89 2.93
C GLY A 24 -7.44 -8.57 2.12
N PHE A 25 -6.85 -9.62 1.55
CA PHE A 25 -5.61 -9.50 0.77
C PHE A 25 -5.87 -8.88 -0.60
N ASN A 26 -5.09 -7.88 -0.95
CA ASN A 26 -5.15 -7.23 -2.27
C ASN A 26 -3.77 -7.22 -2.94
N VAL A 27 -3.78 -7.47 -4.24
CA VAL A 27 -2.62 -7.33 -5.12
C VAL A 27 -2.96 -6.26 -6.16
N ALA A 28 -2.09 -5.27 -6.28
CA ALA A 28 -2.28 -4.19 -7.23
C ALA A 28 -0.99 -3.97 -8.05
N PHE A 29 -1.19 -3.80 -9.35
CA PHE A 29 -0.15 -3.34 -10.27
C PHE A 29 -0.35 -1.85 -10.47
N PHE A 30 0.49 -1.05 -9.83
CA PHE A 30 0.45 0.41 -9.89
C PHE A 30 1.86 0.95 -9.70
N GLY A 31 2.19 1.99 -10.48
CA GLY A 31 3.50 2.64 -10.52
C GLY A 31 4.32 2.26 -11.75
N LEU A 32 5.18 3.18 -12.18
CA LEU A 32 6.17 3.00 -13.24
C LEU A 32 7.56 2.75 -12.63
N PRO A 33 8.52 2.21 -13.40
CA PRO A 33 9.92 2.16 -12.99
C PRO A 33 10.40 3.56 -12.58
N GLY A 34 10.75 3.73 -11.30
CA GLY A 34 11.21 5.01 -10.73
C GLY A 34 10.25 5.64 -9.71
N ASP A 35 9.00 5.18 -9.63
CA ASP A 35 8.06 5.64 -8.62
C ASP A 35 8.50 5.18 -7.22
N LYS A 36 8.46 6.10 -6.25
CA LYS A 36 8.80 5.82 -4.85
C LYS A 36 7.53 5.87 -4.00
N PRO A 37 7.28 4.86 -3.14
CA PRO A 37 6.18 4.95 -2.21
C PRO A 37 6.39 6.05 -1.18
N VAL A 38 5.36 6.86 -0.99
CA VAL A 38 5.27 7.81 0.10
C VAL A 38 4.47 7.14 1.22
N PRO A 39 5.04 7.01 2.44
CA PRO A 39 4.27 6.54 3.59
C PRO A 39 3.03 7.40 3.78
N ALA A 40 1.88 6.78 4.03
CA ALA A 40 0.64 7.49 4.36
C ALA A 40 0.81 8.18 5.73
N GLY A 41 1.42 9.36 5.74
CA GLY A 41 1.80 10.05 6.96
C GLY A 41 2.58 11.33 6.70
N TYR A 42 1.99 12.27 5.94
CA TYR A 42 2.28 13.69 6.15
C TYR A 42 1.15 14.25 7.02
N ILE A 43 1.43 14.40 8.32
CA ILE A 43 0.61 15.17 9.25
C ILE A 43 1.43 16.44 9.51
N PRO A 44 0.98 17.64 9.05
CA PRO A 44 1.65 18.90 9.38
C PRO A 44 1.60 19.22 10.87
#